data_AF-A0A5A8AGL4-F1
#
_entry.id   AF-A0A5A8AGL4-F1
#
_cell.length_a   1.000
_cell.length_b   1.000
_cell.length_c   1.000
_cell.angle_alpha   90.00
_cell.angle_beta   90.00
_cell.angle_gamma   90.00
#
_symmetry.space_group_name_H-M   'P 1'
#
loop_
_entity.id
_entity.type
_entity.pdbx_description
1 polymer ?
#
loop_
_entity_poly.entity_id
_entity_poly.type
_entity_poly.pdbx_seq_one_letter_code
_entity_poly.pdbx_strand_id
1 'polypeptide(L)' 'MLGTMEEFIPENLEEAGRRYSGFGKDLYRQIEQRFPDVFSNLQYYQCIDIQTEDSCAIYTNDQNSFVFSLIPYAKK' A
#
# COMPACT_ATOMS: atom_id res chain seq x y z
N MET A 1 11.66 10.39 -6.80
CA MET A 1 11.51 9.37 -7.83
C MET A 1 11.00 8.13 -7.13
N LEU A 2 9.79 7.67 -7.47
CA LEU A 2 9.46 6.25 -7.24
C LEU A 2 10.52 5.46 -8.01
N GLY A 3 11.14 4.48 -7.36
CA GLY A 3 12.06 3.56 -8.03
C GLY A 3 11.42 3.03 -9.31
N THR A 4 12.25 2.67 -10.29
CA THR A 4 11.81 2.07 -11.54
C THR A 4 10.68 1.07 -11.28
N MET A 5 9.59 1.11 -12.07
CA MET A 5 8.43 0.21 -11.92
C MET A 5 8.81 -1.28 -11.86
N GLU A 6 10.04 -1.62 -12.24
CA GLU A 6 10.68 -2.93 -12.04
C GLU A 6 10.79 -3.35 -10.57
N GLU A 7 10.66 -2.45 -9.58
CA GLU A 7 10.77 -2.75 -8.14
C GLU A 7 9.41 -3.02 -7.46
N PHE A 8 8.28 -2.94 -8.17
CA PHE A 8 6.94 -3.06 -7.58
C PHE A 8 6.02 -3.97 -8.40
N ILE A 9 5.42 -4.97 -7.74
CA ILE A 9 4.42 -5.87 -8.34
C ILE A 9 3.03 -5.47 -7.84
N PRO A 10 2.04 -5.26 -8.73
CA PRO A 10 0.66 -5.08 -8.32
C PRO A 10 0.17 -6.27 -7.49
N GLU A 11 -0.46 -5.99 -6.36
CA GLU A 11 -1.09 -7.00 -5.50
C GLU A 11 -2.56 -6.61 -5.26
N ASN A 12 -3.37 -7.56 -4.83
CA ASN A 12 -4.70 -7.28 -4.30
C ASN A 12 -4.65 -7.16 -2.76
N LEU A 13 -5.73 -6.64 -2.18
CA LEU A 13 -5.81 -6.43 -0.73
C LEU A 13 -5.69 -7.73 0.09
N GLU A 14 -6.20 -8.85 -0.44
CA GLU A 14 -6.11 -10.13 0.25
C GLU A 14 -4.65 -10.62 0.31
N GLU A 15 -3.91 -10.48 -0.80
CA GLU A 15 -2.47 -10.74 -0.87
C GLU A 15 -1.69 -9.83 0.08
N ALA A 16 -1.97 -8.53 0.03
CA ALA A 16 -1.37 -7.54 0.93
C ALA A 16 -1.65 -7.87 2.40
N GLY A 17 -2.87 -8.26 2.76
CA GLY A 17 -3.26 -8.60 4.12
C GLY A 17 -2.70 -9.93 4.64
N ARG A 18 -2.45 -10.90 3.75
CA ARG A 18 -1.75 -12.15 4.11
C ARG A 18 -0.27 -11.92 4.35
N ARG A 19 0.35 -11.00 3.60
CA ARG A 19 1.78 -10.71 3.62
C ARG A 19 2.15 -9.69 4.71
N TYR A 20 1.45 -8.56 4.75
CA TYR A 20 1.72 -7.46 5.65
C TYR A 20 1.12 -7.70 7.04
N SER A 21 2.00 -7.99 8.01
CA SER A 21 1.61 -8.19 9.43
C SER A 21 2.08 -7.06 10.37
N GLY A 22 2.64 -5.99 9.80
CA GLY A 22 3.28 -4.89 10.52
C GLY A 22 2.32 -3.86 11.14
N PHE A 23 2.91 -2.74 11.60
CA PHE A 23 2.14 -1.65 12.19
C PHE A 23 1.20 -1.00 11.16
N GLY A 24 -0.07 -0.85 11.52
CA GLY A 24 -1.06 -0.32 10.59
C GLY A 24 -1.60 -1.37 9.60
N LYS A 25 -1.46 -2.67 9.88
CA LYS A 25 -2.13 -3.75 9.12
C LYS A 25 -3.65 -3.55 8.99
N ASP A 26 -4.26 -2.90 9.97
CA ASP A 26 -5.69 -2.58 9.96
C ASP A 26 -6.01 -1.26 9.24
N LEU A 27 -5.01 -0.54 8.71
CA LEU A 27 -5.19 0.76 8.07
C LEU A 27 -6.11 0.65 6.86
N TYR A 28 -5.92 -0.34 5.99
CA TYR A 28 -6.78 -0.51 4.81
C TYR A 28 -8.24 -0.71 5.19
N ARG A 29 -8.50 -1.52 6.23
CA ARG A 29 -9.85 -1.68 6.79
C ARG A 29 -10.39 -0.39 7.41
N GLN A 30 -9.55 0.41 8.07
CA GLN A 30 -9.96 1.71 8.60
C GLN A 30 -10.29 2.71 7.48
N ILE A 31 -9.54 2.69 6.38
CA ILE A 31 -9.80 3.51 5.19
C ILE A 31 -11.11 3.05 4.52
N GLU A 32 -11.33 1.75 4.35
CA GLU A 32 -12.59 1.20 3.83
C GLU A 32 -13.80 1.68 4.64
N GLN A 33 -13.71 1.63 5.98
CA GLN A 33 -14.80 2.01 6.86
C GLN A 33 -15.06 3.52 6.90
N ARG A 34 -14.02 4.34 6.77
CA ARG A 34 -14.11 5.80 6.99
C ARG A 34 -14.17 6.60 5.69
N PHE A 35 -13.59 6.08 4.61
CA PHE A 35 -13.44 6.70 3.31
C PHE A 35 -13.60 5.65 2.19
N PRO A 36 -14.79 5.04 2.01
CA PRO A 36 -15.00 3.96 1.05
C PRO A 36 -14.68 4.38 -0.40
N ASP A 37 -14.96 5.62 -0.78
CA ASP A 37 -14.64 6.16 -2.10
C ASP A 37 -13.13 6.28 -2.34
N VAL A 38 -12.35 6.52 -1.28
CA VAL A 38 -10.89 6.51 -1.37
C VAL A 38 -10.41 5.09 -1.55
N PHE A 39 -10.91 4.19 -0.71
CA PHE A 39 -10.55 2.79 -0.70
C PHE A 39 -10.79 2.10 -2.05
N SER A 40 -11.93 2.35 -2.70
CA SER A 40 -12.26 1.75 -4.00
C SER A 40 -11.33 2.18 -5.14
N ASN A 41 -10.58 3.27 -4.95
CA ASN A 41 -9.64 3.81 -5.93
C ASN A 41 -8.17 3.55 -5.55
N LEU A 42 -7.91 2.80 -4.48
CA LEU A 42 -6.55 2.42 -4.11
C LEU A 42 -6.05 1.29 -5.02
N GLN A 43 -4.83 1.46 -5.51
CA GLN A 43 -4.05 0.44 -6.19
C GLN A 43 -2.93 0.00 -5.25
N TYR A 44 -2.78 -1.31 -5.04
CA TYR A 44 -1.84 -1.88 -4.08
C TYR A 44 -0.65 -2.50 -4.79
N TYR A 45 0.53 -2.34 -4.20
CA TYR A 45 1.79 -2.82 -4.74
C TYR A 45 2.69 -3.38 -3.65
N GLN A 46 3.29 -4.52 -3.92
CA GLN A 46 4.38 -5.09 -3.15
C GLN A 46 5.71 -4.63 -3.73
N CYS A 47 6.66 -4.21 -2.89
CA CYS A 47 8.04 -3.99 -3.31
C CYS A 47 8.78 -5.35 -3.45
N ILE A 48 9.64 -5.54 -4.46
CA ILE A 48 10.25 -6.87 -4.71
C ILE A 48 11.72 -7.03 -4.32
N ASP A 49 12.48 -5.94 -4.22
CA ASP A 49 13.95 -6.06 -4.09
C ASP A 49 14.47 -5.83 -2.67
N ILE A 50 14.14 -4.71 -2.05
CA ILE A 50 14.83 -4.28 -0.81
C ILE A 50 13.92 -4.45 0.42
N GLN A 51 12.61 -4.24 0.27
CA GLN A 51 11.66 -4.27 1.37
C GLN A 51 10.42 -5.07 0.97
N THR A 52 10.60 -6.37 0.80
CA THR A 52 9.56 -7.28 0.29
C THR A 52 8.32 -7.40 1.18
N GLU A 53 8.45 -6.96 2.42
CA GLU A 53 7.36 -6.90 3.39
C GLU A 53 6.62 -5.55 3.35
N ASP A 54 7.10 -4.53 2.63
CA ASP A 54 6.40 -3.25 2.51
C ASP A 54 5.16 -3.41 1.66
N SER A 55 4.08 -2.73 2.04
CA SER A 55 2.89 -2.58 1.22
C SER A 55 2.74 -1.13 0.82
N CYS A 56 2.66 -0.87 -0.47
CA CYS A 56 2.49 0.46 -1.04
C CYS A 56 1.08 0.58 -1.59
N ALA A 57 0.44 1.71 -1.36
CA ALA A 57 -0.84 2.02 -1.97
C ALA A 57 -0.81 3.40 -2.63
N ILE A 58 -1.35 3.44 -3.83
CA ILE A 58 -1.46 4.63 -4.66
C ILE A 58 -2.93 4.97 -4.81
N TYR A 59 -3.28 6.22 -4.50
CA TYR A 59 -4.56 6.81 -4.83
C TYR A 59 -4.35 7.83 -5.95
N THR A 60 -5.14 7.73 -7.01
CA THR A 60 -5.20 8.76 -8.06
C THR A 60 -6.64 9.00 -8.48
N ASN A 61 -7.06 10.26 -8.48
CA ASN A 61 -8.28 10.72 -9.13
C ASN A 61 -7.98 11.98 -9.97
N ASP A 62 -9.00 12.57 -10.59
CA ASP A 62 -8.85 13.75 -11.46
C ASP A 62 -8.28 15.00 -10.77
N GLN A 63 -8.29 15.07 -9.45
CA GLN A 63 -7.97 16.27 -8.66
C GLN A 63 -6.79 16.09 -7.71
N ASN A 64 -6.57 14.88 -7.22
CA ASN A 64 -5.63 14.56 -6.14
C ASN A 64 -4.94 13.23 -6.44
N SER A 65 -3.67 13.17 -6.06
CA SER A 65 -2.92 11.92 -6.02
C SER A 65 -2.10 11.88 -4.73
N PHE A 66 -2.07 10.71 -4.10
CA PHE A 66 -1.20 10.47 -2.97
C PHE A 66 -0.73 9.02 -2.96
N VAL A 67 0.42 8.82 -2.32
CA VAL A 67 1.04 7.52 -2.13
C VAL A 67 1.35 7.37 -0.66
N PHE A 68 1.10 6.19 -0.11
CA PHE A 68 1.56 5.84 1.22
C PHE A 68 2.11 4.42 1.23
N SER A 69 3.10 4.20 2.09
CA SER A 69 3.71 2.90 2.29
C SER A 69 3.58 2.50 3.75
N LEU A 70 3.17 1.26 3.96
CA LEU A 70 3.20 0.58 5.24
C LEU A 70 4.51 -0.20 5.34
N ILE A 71 5.34 0.19 6.32
CA ILE A 71 6.65 -0.42 6.57
C ILE A 71 6.53 -1.21 7.87
N PRO A 72 6.83 -2.53 7.88
CA PRO A 72 6.55 -3.38 9.05
C PRO A 72 7.47 -3.10 10.23
N TYR A 73 8.69 -2.63 9.97
CA TYR A 73 9.66 -2.25 10.99
C TYR A 73 10.39 -0.96 10.59
N ALA A 74 10.09 0.14 11.28
CA ALA A 74 11.04 1.25 11.34
C ALA A 74 12.21 0.80 12.23
N LYS A 75 13.32 0.35 11.64
CA LYS A 75 14.57 0.22 12.39
C LYS A 75 14.93 1.62 12.91
N LYS A 76 14.94 1.78 14.23
CA LYS A 76 15.47 2.95 14.92
C LYS A 76 16.95 3.15 14.61
#